data_AF-A0A4Y2KIH1-F1
#
_entry.id   AF-A0A4Y2KIH1-F1
#
_cell.length_a   1.000
_cell.length_b   1.000
_cell.length_c   1.000
_cell.angle_alpha   90.00
_cell.angle_beta   90.00
_cell.angle_gamma   90.00
#
_symmetry.space_group_name_H-M   'P 1'
#
loop_
_entity.id
_entity.type
_entity.pdbx_description
1 polymer ?
#
loop_
_entity_poly.entity_id
_entity_poly.type
_entity_poly.pdbx_seq_one_letter_code
_entity_poly.pdbx_strand_id
1 'polypeptide(L)'
;MRLYKTLILPVLLYASETWTLNVDAQRALETFERKVLRTIFGPVQEQGCWRTRYNFELYRLYKEPQVTQIIRSNRLRWLGHVWRTRENNPARLHTFKNPGGARARGRPSTRWLDDTENDIKILKIKNWQRVALDRLNWKKRAVEAAKTCNRLLRS
;
A
#
# COMPACT_ATOMS: atom_id res chain seq x y z
N MET A 1 8.97 4.10 18.67
CA MET A 1 8.39 4.21 17.31
C MET A 1 8.63 5.52 16.59
N ARG A 2 8.76 6.66 17.29
CA ARG A 2 8.94 7.97 16.66
C ARG A 2 10.08 7.98 15.62
N LEU A 3 11.26 7.45 15.98
CA LEU A 3 12.43 7.37 15.08
C LEU A 3 12.17 6.59 13.78
N TYR A 4 11.53 5.42 13.85
CA TYR A 4 11.18 4.65 12.65
C TYR A 4 10.28 5.46 11.71
N LYS A 5 9.27 6.12 12.27
CA LYS A 5 8.30 6.91 11.51
C LYS A 5 8.88 8.19 10.92
N THR A 6 9.86 8.81 11.59
CA THR A 6 10.41 10.10 11.16
C THR A 6 11.65 9.96 10.28
N LEU A 7 12.44 8.90 10.43
CA LEU A 7 13.70 8.75 9.72
C LEU A 7 13.64 7.69 8.61
N ILE A 8 13.03 6.54 8.89
CA ILE A 8 13.07 5.40 7.97
C ILE A 8 11.86 5.41 7.03
N LEU A 9 10.64 5.56 7.58
CA LEU A 9 9.41 5.54 6.77
C LEU A 9 9.37 6.59 5.66
N PRO A 10 9.77 7.87 5.86
CA PRO A 10 9.67 8.87 4.80
C PRO A 10 10.58 8.56 3.62
N VAL A 11 11.79 8.05 3.89
CA VAL A 11 12.74 7.62 2.85
C VAL A 11 12.21 6.39 2.12
N LEU A 12 11.72 5.40 2.86
CA LEU A 12 11.17 4.17 2.27
C LEU A 12 9.93 4.42 1.42
N LEU A 13 9.05 5.33 1.84
CA LEU A 13 7.76 5.58 1.19
C LEU A 13 7.82 6.66 0.12
N TYR A 14 9.01 7.20 -0.16
CA TYR A 14 9.19 8.23 -1.17
C TYR A 14 8.67 7.74 -2.53
N ALA A 15 7.78 8.53 -3.15
CA ALA A 15 7.12 8.23 -4.41
C ALA A 15 6.34 6.90 -4.44
N SER A 16 6.04 6.30 -3.28
CA SER A 16 5.34 5.01 -3.21
C SER A 16 3.94 5.02 -3.84
N GLU A 17 3.34 6.19 -4.04
CA GLU A 17 2.10 6.34 -4.79
C GLU A 17 2.17 5.92 -6.26
N THR A 18 3.36 5.85 -6.87
CA THR A 18 3.55 5.46 -8.28
C THR A 18 4.02 4.01 -8.45
N TRP A 19 4.33 3.32 -7.35
CA TRP A 19 4.88 1.97 -7.40
C TRP A 19 3.82 0.95 -7.82
N THR A 20 4.25 -0.13 -8.45
CA THR A 20 3.49 -1.38 -8.65
C THR A 20 4.13 -2.45 -7.79
N LEU A 21 3.35 -3.13 -6.95
CA LEU A 21 3.89 -4.14 -6.05
C LEU A 21 3.51 -5.53 -6.55
N ASN A 22 4.50 -6.30 -7.01
CA ASN A 22 4.32 -7.74 -7.15
C ASN A 22 4.42 -8.42 -5.77
N VAL A 23 4.04 -9.70 -5.71
CA VAL A 23 4.03 -10.47 -4.46
C VAL A 23 5.41 -10.52 -3.80
N ASP A 24 6.48 -10.63 -4.61
CA ASP A 24 7.84 -10.74 -4.09
C ASP A 24 8.34 -9.43 -3.47
N ALA A 25 8.10 -8.29 -4.14
CA ALA A 25 8.39 -6.96 -3.60
C ALA A 25 7.58 -6.69 -2.34
N GLN A 26 6.31 -7.10 -2.29
CA GLN A 26 5.49 -6.99 -1.09
C GLN A 26 6.11 -7.79 0.07
N ARG A 27 6.47 -9.05 -0.16
CA ARG A 27 7.12 -9.90 0.86
C ARG A 27 8.45 -9.32 1.32
N ALA A 28 9.25 -8.76 0.41
CA ALA A 28 10.51 -8.11 0.74
C ALA A 28 10.30 -6.89 1.66
N LEU A 29 9.31 -6.04 1.37
CA LEU A 29 8.96 -4.87 2.21
C LEU A 29 8.47 -5.29 3.61
N GLU A 30 7.62 -6.32 3.69
CA GLU A 30 7.17 -6.84 4.98
C GLU A 30 8.32 -7.46 5.77
N THR A 31 9.26 -8.12 5.11
CA THR A 31 10.44 -8.71 5.75
C THR A 31 11.38 -7.63 6.26
N PHE A 32 11.62 -6.59 5.46
CA PHE A 32 12.36 -5.40 5.86
C PHE A 32 11.75 -4.74 7.09
N GLU A 33 10.44 -4.46 7.06
CA GLU A 33 9.73 -3.86 8.20
C GLU A 33 9.88 -4.72 9.45
N ARG A 34 9.59 -6.02 9.36
CA ARG A 34 9.75 -6.94 10.51
C ARG A 34 11.17 -6.98 11.05
N LYS A 35 12.19 -6.87 10.20
CA LYS A 35 13.60 -6.81 10.63
C LYS A 35 13.87 -5.54 11.44
N VAL A 36 13.49 -4.38 10.91
CA VAL A 36 13.63 -3.08 11.60
C VAL A 36 12.87 -3.08 12.93
N LEU A 37 11.64 -3.57 12.92
CA LEU A 37 10.80 -3.63 14.12
C LEU A 37 11.39 -4.55 15.20
N ARG A 38 11.96 -5.70 14.83
CA ARG A 38 12.66 -6.58 15.78
C ARG A 38 13.91 -5.95 16.36
N THR A 39 14.65 -5.18 15.57
CA THR A 39 15.80 -4.42 16.07
C THR A 39 15.35 -3.37 17.10
N ILE A 40 14.24 -2.68 16.86
CA ILE A 40 13.73 -1.63 17.77
C ILE A 40 13.16 -2.23 19.05
N PHE A 41 12.37 -3.30 18.97
CA PHE A 41 11.69 -3.88 20.13
C PHE A 41 12.52 -4.92 20.88
N GLY A 42 13.61 -5.41 20.27
CA GLY A 42 14.49 -6.40 20.87
C GLY A 42 13.83 -7.77 21.09
N PRO A 43 14.60 -8.72 21.65
CA PRO A 43 14.11 -10.04 22.04
C PRO A 43 13.15 -9.95 23.23
N VAL A 44 12.50 -11.07 23.55
CA VAL A 44 11.68 -11.24 24.75
C VAL A 44 12.32 -12.28 25.66
N GLN A 45 12.24 -12.05 26.97
CA GLN A 45 12.61 -13.04 27.96
C GLN A 45 11.36 -13.81 28.38
N GLU A 46 11.41 -15.13 28.27
CA GLU A 46 10.34 -16.03 28.67
C GLU A 46 10.95 -17.18 29.46
N GLN A 47 10.53 -17.37 30.71
CA GLN A 47 11.03 -18.41 31.62
C GLN A 47 12.56 -18.41 31.76
N GLY A 48 13.18 -17.23 31.79
CA GLY A 48 14.64 -17.08 31.91
C GLY A 48 15.41 -17.16 30.59
N CYS A 49 14.78 -17.62 29.50
CA CYS A 49 15.40 -17.73 28.18
C CYS A 49 15.06 -16.56 27.27
N TRP A 50 16.04 -16.05 26.52
CA TRP A 50 15.82 -15.03 25.50
C TRP A 50 15.42 -15.66 24.17
N ARG A 51 14.33 -15.17 23.57
CA ARG A 51 13.92 -15.57 22.23
C ARG A 51 13.56 -14.39 21.34
N THR A 52 13.62 -14.62 20.04
CA THR A 52 13.12 -13.69 19.04
C THR A 52 11.59 -13.62 19.08
N ARG A 53 11.04 -12.41 18.92
CA ARG A 53 9.59 -12.20 18.87
C ARG A 53 8.95 -12.76 17.59
N TYR A 54 7.80 -13.39 17.74
CA TYR A 54 6.97 -13.85 16.62
C TYR A 54 6.33 -12.67 15.87
N ASN A 55 5.95 -12.88 14.62
CA ASN A 55 5.36 -11.82 13.78
C ASN A 55 4.10 -11.20 14.41
N PHE A 56 3.22 -12.02 15.00
CA PHE A 56 1.98 -11.52 15.61
C PHE A 56 2.25 -10.67 16.86
N GLU A 57 3.22 -11.04 17.69
CA GLU A 57 3.65 -10.26 18.86
C GLU A 57 4.17 -8.89 18.42
N LEU A 58 4.97 -8.88 17.34
CA LEU A 58 5.56 -7.67 16.77
C LEU A 58 4.49 -6.68 16.31
N TYR A 59 3.47 -7.16 15.59
CA TYR A 59 2.38 -6.31 15.10
C TYR A 59 1.46 -5.85 16.24
N ARG A 60 1.26 -6.67 17.29
CA ARG A 60 0.52 -6.27 18.49
C ARG A 60 1.21 -5.15 19.26
N LEU A 61 2.55 -5.10 19.23
CA LEU A 61 3.34 -4.01 19.80
C LEU A 61 3.37 -2.78 18.89
N TYR A 62 3.49 -2.96 17.57
CA TYR A 62 3.57 -1.85 16.63
C TYR A 62 2.29 -1.02 16.58
N LYS A 63 1.11 -1.66 16.52
CA LYS A 63 -0.23 -1.03 16.50
C LYS A 63 -0.45 0.04 15.43
N GLU A 64 0.33 -0.01 14.36
CA GLU A 64 0.32 0.98 13.28
C GLU A 64 0.19 0.26 11.94
N PRO A 65 -0.21 0.98 10.87
CA PRO A 65 -0.27 0.41 9.54
C PRO A 65 1.09 -0.11 9.09
N GLN A 66 1.10 -1.31 8.52
CA GLN A 66 2.29 -1.90 7.89
C GLN A 66 2.69 -1.08 6.65
N VAL A 67 3.96 -1.10 6.29
CA VAL A 67 4.49 -0.41 5.10
C VAL A 67 3.64 -0.68 3.84
N THR A 68 3.26 -1.93 3.59
CA THR A 68 2.45 -2.30 2.42
C THR A 68 1.06 -1.68 2.43
N GLN A 69 0.46 -1.51 3.61
CA GLN A 69 -0.82 -0.83 3.79
C GLN A 69 -0.70 0.68 3.56
N ILE A 70 0.44 1.28 3.96
CA ILE A 70 0.72 2.70 3.71
C ILE A 70 0.94 2.95 2.21
N ILE A 71 1.69 2.09 1.53
CA ILE A 71 1.90 2.20 0.07
C ILE A 71 0.55 2.13 -0.66
N ARG A 72 -0.30 1.16 -0.32
CA ARG A 72 -1.68 1.07 -0.84
C ARG A 72 -2.47 2.35 -0.60
N SER A 73 -2.41 2.88 0.63
CA SER A 73 -3.08 4.14 1.00
C SER A 73 -2.58 5.33 0.17
N ASN A 74 -1.27 5.42 -0.08
CA ASN A 74 -0.67 6.46 -0.91
C ASN A 74 -1.12 6.34 -2.38
N ARG A 75 -1.12 5.12 -2.93
CA ARG A 75 -1.60 4.83 -4.28
C ARG A 75 -3.05 5.25 -4.50
N LEU A 76 -3.94 4.89 -3.56
CA LEU A 76 -5.36 5.28 -3.63
C LEU A 76 -5.57 6.77 -3.39
N ARG A 77 -4.74 7.42 -2.57
CA ARG A 77 -4.74 8.88 -2.43
C ARG A 77 -4.42 9.55 -3.75
N TRP A 78 -3.39 9.07 -4.45
CA TRP A 78 -3.00 9.58 -5.76
C TRP A 78 -4.06 9.30 -6.83
N LEU A 79 -4.62 8.08 -6.89
CA LEU A 79 -5.69 7.74 -7.82
C LEU A 79 -6.88 8.71 -7.71
N GLY A 80 -7.36 8.94 -6.49
CA GLY A 80 -8.46 9.88 -6.26
C GLY A 80 -8.08 11.33 -6.59
N HIS A 81 -6.82 11.72 -6.40
CA HIS A 81 -6.33 13.03 -6.83
C HIS A 81 -6.37 13.15 -8.36
N VAL A 82 -5.75 12.22 -9.09
CA VAL A 82 -5.70 12.21 -10.56
C VAL A 82 -7.10 12.18 -11.16
N TRP A 83 -8.02 11.37 -10.61
CA TRP A 83 -9.40 11.30 -11.10
C TRP A 83 -10.18 12.61 -10.94
N ARG A 84 -9.96 13.35 -9.83
CA ARG A 84 -10.62 14.64 -9.59
C ARG A 84 -10.05 15.79 -10.42
N THR A 85 -8.85 15.64 -10.96
CA THR A 85 -8.25 16.65 -11.84
C THR A 85 -9.04 16.76 -13.15
N ARG A 86 -8.98 17.92 -13.80
CA ARG A 86 -9.63 18.17 -15.10
C ARG A 86 -9.24 17.11 -16.13
N GLU A 87 -10.15 16.76 -17.03
CA GLU A 87 -9.96 15.70 -18.04
C GLU A 87 -8.82 15.98 -19.01
N ASN A 88 -8.59 17.25 -19.33
CA ASN A 88 -7.49 17.69 -20.18
C ASN A 88 -6.13 17.74 -19.46
N ASN A 89 -6.06 17.43 -18.16
CA ASN A 89 -4.79 17.41 -17.45
C ASN A 89 -3.94 16.22 -17.94
N PRO A 90 -2.66 16.43 -18.31
CA PRO A 90 -1.80 15.37 -18.81
C PRO A 90 -1.73 14.15 -17.90
N ALA A 91 -1.68 14.32 -16.57
CA ALA A 91 -1.60 13.21 -15.63
C ALA A 91 -2.86 12.33 -15.70
N ARG A 92 -4.05 12.94 -15.77
CA ARG A 92 -5.31 12.19 -15.91
C ARG A 92 -5.40 11.52 -17.28
N LEU A 93 -5.05 12.25 -18.34
CA LEU A 93 -5.06 11.72 -19.70
C LEU A 93 -4.14 10.50 -19.82
N HIS A 94 -2.87 10.60 -19.41
CA HIS A 94 -1.91 9.50 -19.52
C HIS A 94 -2.23 8.32 -18.61
N THR A 95 -2.85 8.55 -17.45
CA THR A 95 -3.19 7.47 -16.52
C THR A 95 -4.34 6.61 -17.02
N PHE A 96 -5.37 7.21 -17.63
CA PHE A 96 -6.59 6.51 -18.02
C PHE A 96 -6.75 6.26 -19.52
N LYS A 97 -5.99 6.94 -20.38
CA LYS A 97 -6.02 6.69 -21.82
C LYS A 97 -5.33 5.37 -22.12
N ASN A 98 -6.04 4.48 -22.81
CA ASN A 98 -5.43 3.27 -23.37
C ASN A 98 -4.76 3.62 -24.71
N PRO A 99 -3.43 3.52 -24.85
CA PRO A 99 -2.73 3.89 -26.09
C PRO A 99 -2.99 2.93 -27.27
N GLY A 100 -3.79 1.88 -27.09
CA GLY A 100 -4.00 0.84 -28.10
C GLY A 100 -2.81 -0.13 -28.18
N GLY A 101 -3.00 -1.25 -28.89
CA GLY A 101 -1.99 -2.29 -29.08
C GLY A 101 -2.19 -3.56 -28.23
N ALA A 102 -1.63 -4.67 -28.70
CA ALA A 102 -1.67 -5.96 -28.02
C ALA A 102 -0.51 -6.08 -27.00
N ARG A 103 -0.78 -6.71 -25.86
CA ARG A 103 0.26 -7.00 -24.85
C ARG A 103 1.04 -8.26 -25.27
N ALA A 104 2.29 -8.35 -24.81
CA ALA A 104 3.09 -9.56 -24.96
C ALA A 104 2.34 -10.78 -24.41
N ARG A 105 2.48 -11.94 -25.06
CA ARG A 105 1.91 -13.21 -24.57
C ARG A 105 2.67 -13.67 -23.33
N GLY A 106 1.99 -14.38 -22.41
CA GLY A 106 2.57 -14.90 -21.17
C GLY A 106 2.23 -14.06 -19.94
N ARG A 107 3.25 -13.60 -19.19
CA ARG A 107 3.10 -12.79 -17.97
C ARG A 107 3.55 -11.33 -18.20
N PRO A 108 2.71 -10.46 -18.80
CA PRO A 108 2.98 -9.04 -18.85
C PRO A 108 3.21 -8.42 -17.46
N SER A 109 4.09 -7.42 -17.39
CA SER A 109 4.26 -6.63 -16.16
C SER A 109 2.93 -5.98 -15.74
N THR A 110 2.64 -5.97 -14.44
CA THR A 110 1.41 -5.37 -13.89
C THR A 110 1.45 -3.85 -14.09
N ARG A 111 0.39 -3.25 -14.68
CA ARG A 111 0.32 -1.79 -14.79
C ARG A 111 -0.06 -1.19 -13.45
N TRP A 112 0.32 0.07 -13.23
CA TRP A 112 -0.10 0.81 -12.04
C TRP A 112 -1.62 0.84 -11.88
N LEU A 113 -2.35 1.08 -12.96
CA LEU A 113 -3.81 1.08 -12.93
C LEU A 113 -4.39 -0.30 -12.55
N ASP A 114 -3.85 -1.39 -13.13
CA ASP A 114 -4.26 -2.77 -12.79
C ASP A 114 -4.10 -3.04 -11.28
N ASP A 115 -2.99 -2.60 -10.68
CA ASP A 115 -2.70 -2.75 -9.24
C ASP A 115 -3.63 -1.89 -8.37
N THR A 116 -3.88 -0.63 -8.77
CA THR A 116 -4.85 0.24 -8.05
C THR A 116 -6.27 -0.30 -8.09
N GLU A 117 -6.70 -0.91 -9.20
CA GLU A 117 -8.02 -1.53 -9.30
C GLU A 117 -8.13 -2.75 -8.40
N ASN A 118 -7.05 -3.53 -8.26
CA ASN A 118 -7.00 -4.63 -7.30
C ASN A 118 -7.09 -4.11 -5.86
N ASP A 119 -6.43 -3.00 -5.52
CA ASP A 119 -6.57 -2.35 -4.22
C ASP A 119 -8.03 -1.92 -3.95
N ILE A 120 -8.73 -1.38 -4.95
CA ILE A 120 -10.17 -1.05 -4.87
C ILE A 120 -11.03 -2.30 -4.65
N LYS A 121 -10.74 -3.39 -5.36
CA LYS A 121 -11.43 -4.68 -5.22
C LYS A 121 -11.24 -5.26 -3.81
N ILE A 122 -10.02 -5.21 -3.26
CA ILE A 122 -9.71 -5.61 -1.88
C ILE A 122 -10.58 -4.85 -0.88
N LEU A 123 -10.74 -3.54 -1.09
CA LEU A 123 -11.55 -2.67 -0.24
C LEU A 123 -13.06 -2.73 -0.55
N LYS A 124 -13.48 -3.51 -1.55
CA LYS A 124 -14.87 -3.68 -1.99
C LYS A 124 -15.58 -2.35 -2.31
N ILE A 125 -14.85 -1.37 -2.86
CA ILE A 125 -15.43 -0.07 -3.21
C ILE A 125 -16.07 -0.16 -4.60
N LYS A 126 -17.41 -0.19 -4.63
CA LYS A 126 -18.19 -0.11 -5.86
C LYS A 126 -18.22 1.32 -6.40
N ASN A 127 -18.25 1.47 -7.73
CA ASN A 127 -18.34 2.76 -8.44
C ASN A 127 -17.34 3.79 -7.90
N TRP A 128 -16.09 3.35 -7.72
CA TRP A 128 -15.05 4.11 -7.04
C TRP A 128 -14.83 5.51 -7.66
N GLN A 129 -15.03 5.65 -8.97
CA GLN A 129 -14.93 6.93 -9.69
C GLN A 129 -15.91 7.98 -9.14
N ARG A 130 -17.17 7.59 -8.88
CA ARG A 130 -18.17 8.48 -8.27
C ARG A 130 -17.82 8.79 -6.81
N VAL A 131 -17.33 7.79 -6.08
CA VAL A 131 -16.89 7.96 -4.68
C VAL A 131 -15.68 8.89 -4.61
N ALA A 132 -14.78 8.84 -5.59
CA ALA A 132 -13.57 9.65 -5.65
C ALA A 132 -13.85 11.14 -5.85
N LEU A 133 -14.98 11.52 -6.45
CA LEU A 133 -15.36 12.93 -6.61
C LEU A 133 -15.57 13.62 -5.26
N ASP A 134 -16.15 12.92 -4.29
CA ASP A 134 -16.23 13.40 -2.90
C ASP A 134 -14.91 13.12 -2.19
N ARG A 135 -14.14 14.19 -1.93
CA ARG A 135 -12.82 14.11 -1.29
C ARG A 135 -12.87 13.50 0.11
N LEU A 136 -13.90 13.82 0.91
CA LEU A 136 -14.01 13.35 2.28
C LEU A 136 -14.42 11.88 2.30
N ASN A 137 -15.41 11.51 1.47
CA ASN A 137 -15.85 10.14 1.34
C ASN A 137 -14.75 9.24 0.78
N TRP A 138 -13.99 9.72 -0.22
CA TRP A 138 -12.81 9.01 -0.74
C TRP A 138 -11.74 8.82 0.34
N LYS A 139 -11.42 9.87 1.10
CA LYS A 139 -10.45 9.78 2.20
C LYS A 139 -10.86 8.69 3.19
N LYS A 140 -12.12 8.68 3.63
CA LYS A 140 -12.64 7.71 4.60
C LYS A 140 -12.67 6.28 4.05
N ARG A 141 -13.26 6.08 2.87
CA ARG A 141 -13.57 4.75 2.33
C ARG A 141 -12.40 4.08 1.61
N ALA A 142 -11.48 4.85 1.03
CA ALA A 142 -10.32 4.32 0.31
C ALA A 142 -9.04 4.53 1.12
N VAL A 143 -8.67 5.78 1.38
CA VAL A 143 -7.33 6.12 1.90
C VAL A 143 -7.12 5.61 3.32
N GLU A 144 -8.06 5.86 4.24
CA GLU A 144 -7.95 5.40 5.62
C GLU A 144 -8.29 3.90 5.76
N ALA A 145 -9.27 3.39 5.00
CA ALA A 145 -9.58 1.96 4.98
C ALA A 145 -8.41 1.10 4.48
N ALA A 146 -7.60 1.61 3.54
CA ALA A 146 -6.40 0.93 3.07
C ALA A 146 -5.35 0.68 4.16
N LYS A 147 -5.26 1.59 5.14
CA LYS A 147 -4.30 1.48 6.25
C LYS A 147 -4.69 0.39 7.26
N THR A 148 -5.96 0.01 7.30
CA THR A 148 -6.49 -0.98 8.25
C THR A 148 -6.77 -2.34 7.59
N CYS A 149 -6.76 -2.41 6.26
CA CYS A 149 -7.06 -3.63 5.54
C CYS A 149 -5.88 -4.62 5.56
N ASN A 150 -6.04 -5.74 6.27
CA ASN A 150 -5.09 -6.86 6.29
C ASN A 150 -5.35 -7.89 5.17
N ARG A 151 -6.35 -7.65 4.30
CA ARG A 151 -6.77 -8.61 3.28
C ARG A 151 -5.86 -8.48 2.06
N LEU A 152 -5.21 -9.58 1.68
CA LEU A 152 -4.63 -9.76 0.35
C LEU A 152 -5.64 -10.55 -0.48
N LEU A 153 -5.83 -10.20 -1.75
CA LEU A 153 -6.52 -11.11 -2.67
C LEU A 153 -5.67 -12.38 -2.72
N ARG A 154 -6.21 -13.49 -2.22
CA ARG A 154 -5.60 -14.80 -2.44
C ARG A 154 -5.69 -15.05 -3.94
N SER A 155 -4.54 -15.12 -4.59
CA SER A 155 -4.38 -15.63 -5.95
C SER A 155 -4.79 -17.09 -6.00
#